data_AF-A0A8H4UR54-F1
#
_entry.id   AF-A0A8H4UR54-F1
#
_cell.length_a   1.000
_cell.length_b   1.000
_cell.length_c   1.000
_cell.angle_alpha   90.00
_cell.angle_beta   90.00
_cell.angle_gamma   90.00
#
_symmetry.space_group_name_H-M   'P 1'
#
loop_
_entity.id
_entity.type
_entity.pdbx_description
1 polymer ?
#
loop_
_entity_poly.entity_id
_entity_poly.type
_entity_poly.pdbx_seq_one_letter_code
_entity_poly.pdbx_strand_id
1 'polypeptide(L)'
;MLLIEAFTKLLRLSDSCSLSDIVGEELHRRVSISLFQACFRTLLEQQEDGSWNGAPEQTCYAILSLAEAQHVYFCNGLQPQLESAIQRGVDFLKSRSFQSADQNWTSKTAYKVSFVAEAYELAALKVFESSKVPAIVSSCFDTRASLAELDGFKQLVSNTPLFAKLPELQVRASLVESSFFVPLLKAQRLKVYARDNIPVTEDRYLNIIPFTWVGCNNRSGTFVSTSFLYEMMLLSLLGYQTDEFFEAVVAPAFPETAFLHKLIDNIIDNVGKDKVNNAHGVNGSYNISTANGQNGNGSWLVPQEVSSPLTRFVTYVLNHQAVLSASTWDRENLCRDLRAFLHAHATQTGENSRFAKQEPQSSDVYTSTTRSFFQWVRTTGADHVACAYSLAFAFCLISSSLNLGKEVFPTVKQKYLAAAATRHLTTTC
;
A
#
# COMPACT_ATOMS: atom_id res chain seq x y z
N MET A 1 18.39 15.68 -0.67
CA MET A 1 19.71 15.94 -0.09
C MET A 1 19.70 16.06 1.43
N LEU A 2 19.33 17.19 2.04
CA LEU A 2 19.42 17.35 3.52
C LEU A 2 18.64 16.30 4.33
N LEU A 3 17.47 15.88 3.85
CA LEU A 3 16.71 14.78 4.47
C LEU A 3 17.51 13.46 4.49
N ILE A 4 18.17 13.14 3.38
CA ILE A 4 18.98 11.92 3.23
C ILE A 4 20.14 11.98 4.21
N GLU A 5 20.86 13.11 4.27
CA GLU A 5 21.97 13.30 5.20
C GLU A 5 21.51 13.17 6.67
N ALA A 6 20.39 13.81 7.03
CA ALA A 6 19.84 13.74 8.38
C ALA A 6 19.42 12.32 8.76
N PHE A 7 18.74 11.60 7.86
CA PHE A 7 18.29 10.22 8.11
C PHE A 7 19.46 9.24 8.15
N THR A 8 20.47 9.40 7.30
CA THR A 8 21.70 8.61 7.38
C THR A 8 22.41 8.84 8.71
N LYS A 9 22.51 10.08 9.19
CA LYS A 9 23.06 10.39 10.52
C LYS A 9 22.25 9.78 11.66
N LEU A 10 20.91 9.85 11.58
CA LEU A 10 20.03 9.23 12.57
C LEU A 10 20.25 7.71 12.64
N LEU A 11 20.35 7.03 11.50
CA LEU A 11 20.64 5.60 11.45
C LEU A 11 22.03 5.27 12.02
N ARG A 12 23.06 6.10 11.74
CA ARG A 12 24.40 5.94 12.35
C ARG A 12 24.34 5.99 13.88
N LEU A 13 23.61 6.95 14.43
CA LEU A 13 23.45 7.10 15.88
C LEU A 13 22.63 5.97 16.51
N SER A 14 21.69 5.41 15.75
CA SER A 14 20.93 4.23 16.15
C SER A 14 21.83 2.98 16.21
N ASP A 15 22.68 2.76 15.21
CA ASP A 15 23.60 1.61 15.15
C ASP A 15 24.66 1.65 16.26
N SER A 16 25.08 2.84 16.70
CA SER A 16 26.03 3.01 17.81
C SER A 16 25.39 2.84 19.20
N CYS A 17 24.18 2.29 19.29
CA CYS A 17 23.36 2.13 20.50
C CYS A 17 23.17 3.43 21.30
N SER A 18 23.36 4.60 20.69
CA SER A 18 23.32 5.89 21.39
C SER A 18 21.90 6.44 21.51
N LEU A 19 20.96 5.92 20.70
CA LEU A 19 19.55 6.35 20.65
C LEU A 19 18.57 5.18 20.61
N SER A 20 18.96 3.97 21.02
CA SER A 20 18.12 2.76 20.93
C SER A 20 16.77 2.90 21.64
N ASP A 21 16.72 3.68 22.73
CA ASP A 21 15.50 3.89 23.52
C ASP A 21 14.52 4.87 22.86
N ILE A 22 15.00 5.67 21.90
CA ILE A 22 14.21 6.70 21.19
C ILE A 22 13.82 6.19 19.80
N VAL A 23 14.73 5.47 19.12
CA VAL A 23 14.52 4.94 17.78
C VAL A 23 13.99 3.50 17.88
N GLY A 24 12.69 3.38 18.13
CA GLY A 24 12.00 2.09 18.08
C GLY A 24 11.99 1.50 16.66
N GLU A 25 11.71 0.20 16.55
CA GLU A 25 11.74 -0.54 15.28
C GLU A 25 10.86 0.12 14.21
N GLU A 26 9.65 0.57 14.56
CA GLU A 26 8.74 1.21 13.61
C GLU A 26 9.31 2.51 13.02
N LEU A 27 9.89 3.38 13.86
CA LEU A 27 10.51 4.62 13.40
C LEU A 27 11.70 4.30 12.49
N HIS A 28 12.53 3.34 12.89
CA HIS A 28 13.65 2.89 12.09
C HIS A 28 13.19 2.43 10.70
N ARG A 29 12.15 1.59 10.58
CA ARG A 29 11.63 1.13 9.27
C ARG A 29 11.13 2.31 8.43
N ARG A 30 10.39 3.25 9.01
CA ARG A 30 9.88 4.44 8.31
C ARG A 30 11.01 5.33 7.77
N VAL A 31 12.08 5.49 8.56
CA VAL A 31 13.29 6.21 8.13
C VAL A 31 13.98 5.47 7.00
N SER A 32 14.15 4.14 7.09
CA SER A 32 14.75 3.32 6.02
C SER A 32 13.96 3.41 4.71
N ILE A 33 12.62 3.32 4.76
CA ILE A 33 11.75 3.46 3.59
C ILE A 33 11.94 4.83 2.95
N SER A 34 11.87 5.90 3.75
CA SER A 34 11.97 7.27 3.26
C SER A 34 13.34 7.54 2.63
N LEU A 35 14.40 7.05 3.28
CA LEU A 35 15.78 7.16 2.78
C LEU A 35 15.95 6.40 1.46
N PHE A 36 15.51 5.14 1.41
CA PHE A 36 15.61 4.34 0.19
C PHE A 36 14.81 4.94 -0.97
N GLN A 37 13.56 5.36 -0.72
CA GLN A 37 12.72 6.01 -1.72
C GLN A 37 13.35 7.30 -2.24
N ALA A 38 13.88 8.15 -1.36
CA ALA A 38 14.52 9.39 -1.77
C ALA A 38 15.75 9.12 -2.66
N CYS A 39 16.60 8.17 -2.28
CA CYS A 39 17.80 7.81 -3.05
C CYS A 39 17.45 7.15 -4.39
N PHE A 40 16.57 6.15 -4.37
CA PHE A 40 16.22 5.37 -5.55
C PHE A 40 15.44 6.19 -6.58
N ARG A 41 14.49 7.04 -6.14
CA ARG A 41 13.76 7.93 -7.05
C ARG A 41 14.68 8.99 -7.67
N THR A 42 15.60 9.56 -6.88
CA THR A 42 16.65 10.45 -7.41
C THR A 42 17.44 9.75 -8.51
N LEU A 43 17.81 8.48 -8.33
CA LEU A 43 18.51 7.69 -9.35
C LEU A 43 17.66 7.47 -10.62
N LEU A 44 16.35 7.21 -10.47
CA LEU A 44 15.43 6.98 -11.60
C LEU A 44 15.13 8.23 -12.42
N GLU A 45 15.18 9.41 -11.81
CA GLU A 45 14.81 10.69 -12.44
C GLU A 45 15.96 11.35 -13.21
N GLN A 46 17.17 10.76 -13.20
CA GLN A 46 18.30 11.31 -13.95
C GLN A 46 18.02 11.28 -15.47
N GLN A 47 18.26 12.41 -16.13
CA GLN A 47 18.07 12.55 -17.57
C GLN A 47 19.23 11.94 -18.36
N GLU A 48 19.03 11.77 -19.67
CA GLU A 48 20.03 11.18 -20.57
C GLU A 48 21.34 11.98 -20.62
N ASP A 49 21.27 13.30 -20.43
CA ASP A 49 22.43 14.21 -20.37
C ASP A 49 23.17 14.15 -19.02
N GLY A 50 22.70 13.34 -18.07
CA GLY A 50 23.24 13.21 -16.72
C GLY A 50 22.72 14.24 -15.72
N SER A 51 21.89 15.19 -16.15
CA SER A 51 21.35 16.22 -15.28
C SER A 51 20.11 15.76 -14.52
N TRP A 52 19.74 16.57 -13.51
CA TRP A 52 18.39 16.58 -12.98
C TRP A 52 17.71 17.88 -13.42
N ASN A 53 16.68 17.73 -14.26
CA ASN A 53 15.91 18.84 -14.84
C ASN A 53 16.73 19.85 -15.67
N GLY A 54 17.89 19.47 -16.20
CA GLY A 54 18.80 20.39 -16.89
C GLY A 54 19.36 21.50 -15.97
N ALA A 55 19.13 21.41 -14.66
CA ALA A 55 19.36 22.49 -13.71
C ALA A 55 20.59 22.19 -12.85
N PRO A 56 21.69 22.97 -12.93
CA PRO A 56 22.94 22.62 -12.28
C PRO A 56 22.85 22.54 -10.76
N GLU A 57 22.10 23.42 -10.11
CA GLU A 57 21.93 23.37 -8.66
C GLU A 57 21.18 22.10 -8.22
N GLN A 58 20.16 21.69 -8.98
CA GLN A 58 19.42 20.46 -8.72
C GLN A 58 20.30 19.23 -8.97
N THR A 59 21.12 19.24 -10.02
CA THR A 59 22.13 18.21 -10.27
C THR A 59 23.13 18.12 -9.12
N CYS A 60 23.57 19.24 -8.53
CA CYS A 60 24.43 19.22 -7.34
C CYS A 60 23.73 18.54 -6.16
N TYR A 61 22.46 18.88 -5.88
CA TYR A 61 21.68 18.24 -4.82
C TYR A 61 21.51 16.74 -5.03
N ALA A 62 21.28 16.32 -6.27
CA ALA A 62 21.16 14.92 -6.62
C ALA A 62 22.48 14.17 -6.43
N ILE A 63 23.59 14.70 -6.94
CA ILE A 63 24.93 14.10 -6.74
C ILE A 63 25.22 13.90 -5.25
N LEU A 64 25.02 14.93 -4.43
CA LEU A 64 25.26 14.84 -2.98
C LEU A 64 24.31 13.84 -2.30
N SER A 65 23.06 13.75 -2.77
CA SER A 65 22.08 12.77 -2.29
C SER A 65 22.51 11.33 -2.61
N LEU A 66 22.94 11.09 -3.84
CA LEU A 66 23.39 9.77 -4.29
C LEU A 66 24.70 9.37 -3.62
N ALA A 67 25.62 10.32 -3.40
CA ALA A 67 26.86 10.06 -2.67
C ALA A 67 26.57 9.64 -1.22
N GLU A 68 25.68 10.35 -0.51
CA GLU A 68 25.25 9.91 0.83
C GLU A 68 24.59 8.53 0.80
N ALA A 69 23.86 8.19 -0.26
CA ALA A 69 23.25 6.86 -0.43
C ALA A 69 24.30 5.74 -0.51
N GLN A 70 25.51 6.01 -0.98
CA GLN A 70 26.60 5.03 -1.03
C GLN A 70 27.02 4.55 0.37
N HIS A 71 26.73 5.32 1.42
CA HIS A 71 27.04 4.96 2.81
C HIS A 71 25.99 4.04 3.46
N VAL A 72 24.91 3.70 2.75
CA VAL A 72 23.75 3.01 3.33
C VAL A 72 23.74 1.53 2.91
N TYR A 73 23.70 0.61 3.88
CA TYR A 73 23.85 -0.84 3.65
C TYR A 73 22.88 -1.39 2.60
N PHE A 74 21.60 -1.03 2.69
CA PHE A 74 20.59 -1.53 1.78
C PHE A 74 20.67 -0.95 0.36
N CYS A 75 21.51 0.07 0.13
CA CYS A 75 21.85 0.59 -1.20
C CYS A 75 23.07 -0.13 -1.83
N ASN A 76 23.70 -1.09 -1.12
CA ASN A 76 24.91 -1.76 -1.61
C ASN A 76 24.71 -2.47 -2.96
N GLY A 77 23.51 -3.01 -3.20
CA GLY A 77 23.16 -3.61 -4.51
C GLY A 77 23.05 -2.62 -5.66
N LEU A 78 23.08 -1.31 -5.39
CA LEU A 78 22.93 -0.23 -6.37
C LEU A 78 24.25 0.54 -6.62
N GLN A 79 25.36 0.15 -5.98
CA GLN A 79 26.62 0.92 -6.02
C GLN A 79 27.10 1.24 -7.44
N PRO A 80 27.15 0.29 -8.40
CA PRO A 80 27.60 0.60 -9.75
C PRO A 80 26.75 1.68 -10.44
N GLN A 81 25.45 1.71 -10.14
CA GLN A 81 24.54 2.68 -10.74
C GLN A 81 24.56 4.02 -10.03
N LEU A 82 24.78 4.03 -8.71
CA LEU A 82 25.04 5.26 -7.97
C LEU A 82 26.32 5.94 -8.49
N GLU A 83 27.41 5.18 -8.63
CA GLU A 83 28.69 5.68 -9.16
C GLU A 83 28.53 6.21 -10.60
N SER A 84 27.89 5.43 -11.46
CA SER A 84 27.63 5.85 -12.85
C SER A 84 26.77 7.11 -12.93
N ALA A 85 25.72 7.22 -12.10
CA ALA A 85 24.86 8.39 -12.08
C ALA A 85 25.59 9.64 -11.53
N ILE A 86 26.38 9.49 -10.48
CA ILE A 86 27.22 10.56 -9.93
C ILE A 86 28.20 11.06 -11.01
N GLN A 87 28.89 10.15 -11.70
CA GLN A 87 29.81 10.49 -12.79
C GLN A 87 29.13 11.30 -13.89
N ARG A 88 27.98 10.82 -14.40
CA ARG A 88 27.23 11.54 -15.44
C ARG A 88 26.78 12.93 -14.98
N GLY A 89 26.35 13.06 -13.73
CA GLY A 89 26.00 14.37 -13.15
C GLY A 89 27.19 15.31 -13.08
N VAL A 90 28.37 14.81 -12.70
CA VAL A 90 29.61 15.59 -12.69
C VAL A 90 30.02 16.04 -14.10
N ASP A 91 29.90 15.15 -15.09
CA ASP A 91 30.20 15.47 -16.48
C ASP A 91 29.27 16.56 -17.04
N PHE A 92 27.98 16.50 -16.69
CA PHE A 92 27.01 17.57 -16.96
C PHE A 92 27.46 18.90 -16.34
N LEU A 93 27.84 18.91 -15.05
CA LEU A 93 28.29 20.13 -14.37
C LEU A 93 29.57 20.72 -14.98
N LYS A 94 30.50 19.87 -15.45
CA LYS A 94 31.76 20.31 -16.08
C LYS A 94 31.59 20.83 -17.50
N SER A 95 30.62 20.29 -18.25
CA SER A 95 30.40 20.64 -19.67
C SER A 95 29.66 21.96 -19.89
N ARG A 96 29.01 22.52 -18.85
CA ARG A 96 28.22 23.75 -18.98
C ARG A 96 29.09 25.01 -19.02
N SER A 97 28.63 26.01 -19.78
CA SER A 97 29.10 27.38 -19.64
C SER A 97 28.31 28.09 -18.53
N PHE A 98 28.97 28.92 -17.72
CA PHE A 98 28.43 29.59 -16.51
C PHE A 98 27.29 30.61 -16.75
N GLN A 99 26.56 30.54 -17.85
CA GLN A 99 25.73 31.66 -18.34
C GLN A 99 24.22 31.55 -18.06
N SER A 100 23.65 30.38 -17.74
CA SER A 100 22.21 30.30 -17.41
C SER A 100 21.95 30.53 -15.92
N ALA A 101 21.16 31.56 -15.62
CA ALA A 101 20.75 31.89 -14.27
C ALA A 101 19.52 31.06 -13.87
N ASP A 102 19.75 29.86 -13.32
CA ASP A 102 18.67 29.11 -12.69
C ASP A 102 18.19 29.85 -11.43
N GLN A 103 16.91 30.19 -11.40
CA GLN A 103 16.24 30.84 -10.27
C GLN A 103 15.55 29.77 -9.42
N ASN A 104 16.32 29.03 -8.63
CA ASN A 104 15.79 27.89 -7.85
C ASN A 104 15.23 28.28 -6.47
N TRP A 105 15.40 29.53 -6.04
CA TRP A 105 14.97 29.98 -4.72
C TRP A 105 13.70 30.81 -4.84
N THR A 106 12.73 30.56 -3.98
CA THR A 106 11.45 31.29 -3.97
C THR A 106 11.26 32.00 -2.63
N SER A 107 11.06 33.31 -2.67
CA SER A 107 10.52 34.10 -1.56
C SER A 107 9.25 34.78 -2.05
N LYS A 108 9.25 36.11 -2.23
CA LYS A 108 8.18 36.81 -2.95
C LYS A 108 8.27 36.61 -4.47
N THR A 109 9.49 36.41 -4.99
CA THR A 109 9.79 36.13 -6.39
C THR A 109 10.81 35.00 -6.47
N ALA A 110 11.00 34.44 -7.68
CA ALA A 110 12.09 33.51 -7.95
C ALA A 110 13.42 34.28 -8.04
N TYR A 111 14.46 33.76 -7.39
CA TYR A 111 15.79 34.37 -7.34
C TYR A 111 16.89 33.31 -7.27
N LYS A 112 18.14 33.75 -7.44
CA LYS A 112 19.34 32.92 -7.31
C LYS A 112 20.19 33.45 -6.16
N VAL A 113 20.77 32.53 -5.38
CA VAL A 113 21.82 32.85 -4.41
C VAL A 113 23.13 32.28 -4.92
N SER A 114 23.89 33.08 -5.68
CA SER A 114 25.08 32.60 -6.41
C SER A 114 26.10 31.90 -5.51
N PHE A 115 26.41 32.48 -4.35
CA PHE A 115 27.35 31.89 -3.39
C PHE A 115 26.90 30.50 -2.91
N VAL A 116 25.59 30.29 -2.68
CA VAL A 116 25.06 28.99 -2.24
C VAL A 116 25.14 27.97 -3.38
N ALA A 117 24.77 28.36 -4.60
CA ALA A 117 24.88 27.51 -5.77
C ALA A 117 26.34 27.09 -6.03
N GLU A 118 27.29 28.03 -5.95
CA GLU A 118 28.72 27.78 -6.07
C GLU A 118 29.24 26.84 -4.98
N ALA A 119 28.80 27.01 -3.73
CA ALA A 119 29.17 26.13 -2.63
C ALA A 119 28.69 24.69 -2.86
N TYR A 120 27.46 24.50 -3.34
CA TYR A 120 26.93 23.17 -3.65
C TYR A 120 27.60 22.52 -4.85
N GLU A 121 27.95 23.30 -5.87
CA GLU A 121 28.72 22.82 -7.01
C GLU A 121 30.12 22.34 -6.61
N LEU A 122 30.84 23.16 -5.82
CA LEU A 122 32.13 22.77 -5.28
C LEU A 122 32.02 21.51 -4.41
N ALA A 123 30.97 21.40 -3.59
CA ALA A 123 30.72 20.21 -2.79
C ALA A 123 30.47 18.96 -3.66
N ALA A 124 29.61 19.08 -4.68
CA ALA A 124 29.29 17.97 -5.58
C ALA A 124 30.52 17.48 -6.35
N LEU A 125 31.33 18.39 -6.88
CA LEU A 125 32.58 18.05 -7.58
C LEU A 125 33.59 17.39 -6.62
N LYS A 126 33.73 17.90 -5.40
CA LYS A 126 34.68 17.38 -4.40
C LYS A 126 34.31 15.99 -3.89
N VAL A 127 33.01 15.71 -3.72
CA VAL A 127 32.54 14.41 -3.25
C VAL A 127 32.88 13.30 -4.24
N PHE A 128 32.78 13.59 -5.54
CA PHE A 128 33.22 12.68 -6.59
C PHE A 128 34.74 12.39 -6.54
N GLU A 129 35.57 13.39 -6.26
CA GLU A 129 37.02 13.22 -6.10
C GLU A 129 37.41 12.48 -4.80
N SER A 130 36.59 12.60 -3.77
CA SER A 130 36.82 12.04 -2.45
C SER A 130 36.30 10.60 -2.34
N SER A 131 36.71 9.73 -3.27
CA SER A 131 36.32 8.31 -3.23
C SER A 131 36.99 7.60 -2.05
N LYS A 132 36.29 7.51 -0.92
CA LYS A 132 36.68 6.71 0.25
C LYS A 132 35.61 5.68 0.52
N VAL A 133 36.04 4.44 0.75
CA VAL A 133 35.19 3.32 1.17
C VAL A 133 34.40 3.73 2.40
N PRO A 134 33.06 3.79 2.34
CA PRO A 134 32.27 4.34 3.41
C PRO A 134 32.12 3.35 4.57
N ALA A 135 32.14 3.88 5.81
CA ALA A 135 31.60 3.16 6.95
C ALA A 135 30.11 2.90 6.68
N ILE A 136 29.75 1.63 6.51
CA ILE A 136 28.41 1.23 6.10
C ILE A 136 27.46 1.36 7.30
N VAL A 137 26.40 2.12 7.10
CA VAL A 137 25.32 2.36 8.07
C VAL A 137 24.20 1.34 7.88
N SER A 138 23.55 0.96 8.97
CA SER A 138 22.42 0.03 9.04
C SER A 138 22.79 -1.43 8.72
N SER A 139 24.01 -1.84 9.09
CA SER A 139 24.48 -3.23 8.92
C SER A 139 23.77 -4.23 9.85
N CYS A 140 23.11 -3.76 10.91
CA CYS A 140 22.29 -4.55 11.83
C CYS A 140 21.02 -5.12 11.16
N PHE A 141 20.68 -4.63 9.96
CA PHE A 141 19.57 -5.14 9.19
C PHE A 141 19.98 -6.42 8.46
N ASP A 142 19.52 -7.56 8.97
CA ASP A 142 19.59 -8.81 8.23
C ASP A 142 18.51 -8.84 7.14
N THR A 143 18.76 -8.11 6.04
CA THR A 143 17.98 -8.28 4.80
C THR A 143 18.32 -9.57 4.07
N ARG A 144 19.36 -10.34 4.47
CA ARG A 144 19.84 -11.50 3.71
C ARG A 144 18.84 -12.65 3.73
N ALA A 145 18.18 -12.90 4.86
CA ALA A 145 17.13 -13.91 4.96
C ALA A 145 15.95 -13.60 4.01
N SER A 146 15.62 -12.32 3.82
CA SER A 146 14.57 -11.89 2.89
C SER A 146 15.03 -11.93 1.43
N LEU A 147 16.29 -11.62 1.12
CA LEU A 147 16.79 -11.54 -0.26
C LEU A 147 16.73 -12.88 -1.03
N ALA A 148 16.98 -14.02 -0.38
CA ALA A 148 16.89 -15.34 -1.02
C ALA A 148 15.45 -15.71 -1.40
N GLU A 149 14.47 -15.40 -0.54
CA GLU A 149 13.04 -15.56 -0.87
C GLU A 149 12.61 -14.59 -1.98
N LEU A 150 13.18 -13.38 -1.97
CA LEU A 150 12.92 -12.36 -3.00
C LEU A 150 13.52 -12.72 -4.37
N ASP A 151 14.57 -13.54 -4.45
CA ASP A 151 15.16 -13.98 -5.73
C ASP A 151 14.22 -14.91 -6.51
N GLY A 152 13.57 -15.87 -5.84
CA GLY A 152 12.55 -16.71 -6.49
C GLY A 152 11.36 -15.89 -6.98
N PHE A 153 10.97 -14.89 -6.19
CA PHE A 153 9.89 -13.99 -6.55
C PHE A 153 10.27 -13.02 -7.69
N LYS A 154 11.52 -12.54 -7.75
CA LYS A 154 12.06 -11.76 -8.88
C LYS A 154 11.94 -12.52 -10.20
N GLN A 155 12.24 -13.82 -10.20
CA GLN A 155 12.11 -14.65 -11.40
C GLN A 155 10.65 -14.72 -11.86
N LEU A 156 9.72 -14.96 -10.94
CA LEU A 156 8.29 -15.00 -11.23
C LEU A 156 7.81 -13.68 -11.82
N VAL A 157 8.12 -12.56 -11.16
CA VAL A 157 7.67 -11.23 -11.58
C VAL A 157 8.26 -10.83 -12.92
N SER A 158 9.54 -11.09 -13.15
CA SER A 158 10.22 -10.76 -14.42
C SER A 158 9.61 -11.49 -15.62
N ASN A 159 8.90 -12.60 -15.41
CA ASN A 159 8.18 -13.31 -16.47
C ASN A 159 6.81 -12.73 -16.78
N THR A 160 6.30 -11.80 -15.96
CA THR A 160 5.01 -11.16 -16.23
C THR A 160 5.15 -10.09 -17.31
N PRO A 161 4.17 -9.92 -18.22
CA PRO A 161 4.21 -8.88 -19.24
C PRO A 161 4.39 -7.47 -18.70
N LEU A 162 3.96 -7.23 -17.45
CA LEU A 162 4.04 -5.93 -16.80
C LEU A 162 5.49 -5.55 -16.46
N PHE A 163 6.32 -6.51 -16.03
CA PHE A 163 7.67 -6.27 -15.55
C PHE A 163 8.78 -6.80 -16.49
N ALA A 164 8.45 -7.61 -17.50
CA ALA A 164 9.41 -8.25 -18.40
C ALA A 164 10.35 -7.29 -19.15
N LYS A 165 9.93 -6.04 -19.35
CA LYS A 165 10.73 -5.01 -20.02
C LYS A 165 11.50 -4.10 -19.06
N LEU A 166 11.32 -4.25 -17.75
CA LEU A 166 12.01 -3.40 -16.79
C LEU A 166 13.46 -3.85 -16.60
N PRO A 167 14.39 -2.90 -16.41
CA PRO A 167 15.75 -3.24 -16.01
C PRO A 167 15.74 -4.05 -14.72
N GLU A 168 16.55 -5.11 -14.67
CA GLU A 168 16.66 -6.01 -13.53
C GLU A 168 16.89 -5.26 -12.21
N LEU A 169 17.71 -4.22 -12.26
CA LEU A 169 17.99 -3.36 -11.12
C LEU A 169 16.74 -2.71 -10.54
N GLN A 170 15.81 -2.24 -11.39
CA GLN A 170 14.59 -1.59 -10.92
C GLN A 170 13.68 -2.57 -10.19
N VAL A 171 13.60 -3.81 -10.69
CA VAL A 171 12.86 -4.88 -10.01
C VAL A 171 13.52 -5.20 -8.67
N ARG A 172 14.84 -5.38 -8.65
CA ARG A 172 15.60 -5.67 -7.43
C ARG A 172 15.50 -4.55 -6.39
N ALA A 173 15.62 -3.30 -6.79
CA ALA A 173 15.47 -2.15 -5.92
C ALA A 173 14.05 -2.07 -5.33
N SER A 174 13.03 -2.34 -6.15
CA SER A 174 11.63 -2.39 -5.70
C SER A 174 11.41 -3.52 -4.68
N LEU A 175 12.08 -4.66 -4.81
CA LEU A 175 12.04 -5.76 -3.84
C LEU A 175 12.71 -5.36 -2.52
N VAL A 176 13.85 -4.67 -2.57
CA VAL A 176 14.52 -4.14 -1.36
C VAL A 176 13.59 -3.16 -0.63
N GLU A 177 13.00 -2.20 -1.35
CA GLU A 177 12.03 -1.26 -0.78
C GLU A 177 10.83 -1.99 -0.13
N SER A 178 10.29 -2.99 -0.84
CA SER A 178 9.18 -3.82 -0.38
C SER A 178 9.47 -4.52 0.95
N SER A 179 10.71 -5.00 1.13
CA SER A 179 11.12 -5.72 2.34
C SER A 179 10.99 -4.87 3.61
N PHE A 180 11.07 -3.54 3.51
CA PHE A 180 10.94 -2.66 4.68
C PHE A 180 9.49 -2.57 5.20
N PHE A 181 8.50 -2.83 4.35
CA PHE A 181 7.09 -2.81 4.74
C PHE A 181 6.64 -4.11 5.41
N VAL A 182 7.29 -5.25 5.13
CA VAL A 182 6.89 -6.56 5.66
C VAL A 182 6.76 -6.58 7.19
N PRO A 183 7.73 -6.08 7.98
CA PRO A 183 7.61 -6.04 9.44
C PRO A 183 6.49 -5.12 9.92
N LEU A 184 6.27 -3.99 9.23
CA LEU A 184 5.18 -3.07 9.54
C LEU A 184 3.82 -3.75 9.37
N LEU A 185 3.64 -4.50 8.27
CA LEU A 185 2.43 -5.29 8.03
C LEU A 185 2.26 -6.42 9.06
N LYS A 186 3.34 -7.14 9.40
CA LYS A 186 3.32 -8.17 10.45
C LYS A 186 2.81 -7.62 11.79
N ALA A 187 3.20 -6.39 12.15
CA ALA A 187 2.73 -5.73 13.37
C ALA A 187 1.23 -5.36 13.34
N GLN A 188 0.62 -5.21 12.17
CA GLN A 188 -0.82 -4.92 12.03
C GLN A 188 -1.68 -6.19 11.85
N ARG A 189 -1.08 -7.33 11.50
CA ARG A 189 -1.79 -8.52 10.99
C ARG A 189 -2.88 -9.07 11.92
N LEU A 190 -2.77 -8.90 13.24
CA LEU A 190 -3.72 -9.48 14.21
C LEU A 190 -4.74 -8.47 14.73
N LYS A 191 -4.70 -7.21 14.28
CA LYS A 191 -5.55 -6.14 14.85
C LYS A 191 -7.03 -6.31 14.51
N VAL A 192 -7.33 -6.72 13.28
CA VAL A 192 -8.70 -6.90 12.80
C VAL A 192 -9.15 -8.36 12.92
N TYR A 193 -8.35 -9.29 12.40
CA TYR A 193 -8.63 -10.72 12.46
C TYR A 193 -7.67 -11.39 13.45
N ALA A 194 -8.23 -11.95 14.53
CA ALA A 194 -7.45 -12.80 15.42
C ALA A 194 -7.17 -14.13 14.71
N ARG A 195 -5.95 -14.65 14.83
CA ARG A 195 -5.55 -15.91 14.19
C ARG A 195 -5.33 -17.05 15.19
N ASP A 196 -5.49 -16.78 16.49
CA ASP A 196 -5.36 -17.79 17.51
C ASP A 196 -6.47 -18.84 17.30
N ASN A 197 -6.08 -20.11 17.16
CA ASN A 197 -6.96 -21.27 17.00
C ASN A 197 -7.66 -21.45 15.62
N ILE A 198 -7.23 -20.77 14.56
CA ILE A 198 -7.74 -21.01 13.20
C ILE A 198 -6.64 -21.68 12.36
N PRO A 199 -6.91 -22.80 11.65
CA PRO A 199 -5.97 -23.41 10.71
C PRO A 199 -5.85 -22.54 9.45
N VAL A 200 -5.08 -21.46 9.52
CA VAL A 200 -4.87 -20.51 8.42
C VAL A 200 -3.60 -20.86 7.66
N THR A 201 -3.60 -20.61 6.34
CA THR A 201 -2.43 -20.76 5.47
C THR A 201 -1.26 -19.91 5.97
N GLU A 202 -0.03 -20.35 5.71
CA GLU A 202 1.18 -19.56 5.98
C GLU A 202 1.06 -18.15 5.38
N ASP A 203 1.60 -17.14 6.08
CA ASP A 203 1.58 -15.71 5.73
C ASP A 203 2.38 -15.36 4.44
N ARG A 204 2.38 -16.22 3.43
CA ARG A 204 3.14 -16.05 2.17
C ARG A 204 2.73 -14.78 1.42
N TYR A 205 1.47 -14.36 1.55
CA TYR A 205 1.00 -13.11 0.96
C TYR A 205 1.64 -11.85 1.59
N LEU A 206 2.21 -11.92 2.81
CA LEU A 206 2.91 -10.78 3.40
C LEU A 206 4.18 -10.38 2.61
N ASN A 207 4.76 -11.33 1.89
CA ASN A 207 5.94 -11.07 1.06
C ASN A 207 5.55 -10.49 -0.32
N ILE A 208 4.35 -10.80 -0.84
CA ILE A 208 3.91 -10.33 -2.16
C ILE A 208 3.25 -8.94 -2.11
N ILE A 209 2.46 -8.66 -1.08
CA ILE A 209 1.66 -7.42 -0.98
C ILE A 209 2.53 -6.17 -1.17
N PRO A 210 3.65 -5.99 -0.43
CA PRO A 210 4.44 -4.78 -0.58
C PRO A 210 4.97 -4.58 -2.00
N PHE A 211 5.42 -5.66 -2.65
CA PHE A 211 5.97 -5.56 -3.99
C PHE A 211 4.92 -5.21 -5.04
N THR A 212 3.70 -5.74 -4.95
CA THR A 212 2.63 -5.40 -5.89
C THR A 212 2.40 -3.87 -5.93
N TRP A 213 2.44 -3.22 -4.76
CA TRP A 213 2.28 -1.77 -4.65
C TRP A 213 3.56 -1.00 -5.03
N VAL A 214 4.70 -1.36 -4.44
CA VAL A 214 5.99 -0.68 -4.67
C VAL A 214 6.47 -0.85 -6.11
N GLY A 215 6.45 -2.08 -6.62
CA GLY A 215 6.89 -2.40 -7.97
C GLY A 215 6.08 -1.65 -9.04
N CYS A 216 4.76 -1.60 -8.91
CA CYS A 216 3.91 -0.84 -9.83
C CYS A 216 4.14 0.68 -9.71
N ASN A 217 4.31 1.18 -8.48
CA ASN A 217 4.58 2.60 -8.23
C ASN A 217 5.91 3.05 -8.85
N ASN A 218 6.97 2.26 -8.67
CA ASN A 218 8.29 2.56 -9.22
C ASN A 218 8.32 2.39 -10.74
N ARG A 219 7.70 1.32 -11.27
CA ARG A 219 7.59 1.06 -12.71
C ARG A 219 6.93 2.21 -13.47
N SER A 220 5.87 2.77 -12.91
CA SER A 220 5.09 3.84 -13.56
C SER A 220 5.70 5.23 -13.37
N GLY A 221 6.68 5.39 -12.48
CA GLY A 221 7.20 6.70 -12.09
C GLY A 221 6.17 7.59 -11.38
N THR A 222 5.04 7.02 -10.91
CA THR A 222 3.96 7.80 -10.27
C THR A 222 4.41 8.38 -8.92
N PHE A 223 5.24 7.62 -8.20
CA PHE A 223 5.82 8.00 -6.90
C PHE A 223 4.78 8.55 -5.90
N VAL A 224 3.66 7.84 -5.74
CA VAL A 224 2.65 8.19 -4.73
C VAL A 224 3.25 8.27 -3.33
N SER A 225 2.55 8.95 -2.41
CA SER A 225 3.02 9.10 -1.03
C SER A 225 3.20 7.74 -0.35
N THR A 226 4.20 7.65 0.52
CA THR A 226 4.50 6.44 1.29
C THR A 226 3.33 6.05 2.19
N SER A 227 2.57 7.04 2.70
CA SER A 227 1.35 6.79 3.46
C SER A 227 0.28 6.13 2.61
N PHE A 228 0.04 6.61 1.38
CA PHE A 228 -0.91 6.00 0.46
C PHE A 228 -0.54 4.54 0.16
N LEU A 229 0.74 4.27 -0.15
CA LEU A 229 1.22 2.90 -0.36
C LEU A 229 0.93 2.00 0.84
N TYR A 230 1.26 2.48 2.04
CA TYR A 230 1.09 1.69 3.26
C TYR A 230 -0.38 1.41 3.58
N GLU A 231 -1.27 2.39 3.45
CA GLU A 231 -2.72 2.19 3.64
C GLU A 231 -3.28 1.16 2.65
N MET A 232 -2.85 1.23 1.39
CA MET A 232 -3.28 0.27 0.38
C MET A 232 -2.72 -1.14 0.60
N MET A 233 -1.50 -1.27 1.12
CA MET A 233 -0.93 -2.55 1.56
C MET A 233 -1.71 -3.15 2.74
N LEU A 234 -2.11 -2.33 3.72
CA LEU A 234 -2.94 -2.78 4.83
C LEU A 234 -4.31 -3.24 4.36
N LEU A 235 -4.91 -2.53 3.41
CA LEU A 235 -6.19 -2.93 2.86
C LEU A 235 -6.10 -4.24 2.07
N SER A 236 -5.01 -4.45 1.32
CA SER A 236 -4.74 -5.73 0.65
C SER A 236 -4.55 -6.87 1.65
N LEU A 237 -3.82 -6.63 2.74
CA LEU A 237 -3.68 -7.58 3.84
C LEU A 237 -5.06 -7.98 4.39
N LEU A 238 -5.91 -7.01 4.69
CA LEU A 238 -7.26 -7.28 5.18
C LEU A 238 -8.14 -7.99 4.15
N GLY A 239 -7.94 -7.74 2.85
CA GLY A 239 -8.61 -8.47 1.79
C GLY A 239 -8.32 -9.98 1.84
N TYR A 240 -7.03 -10.36 1.91
CA TYR A 240 -6.62 -11.77 2.09
C TYR A 240 -7.19 -12.37 3.37
N GLN A 241 -7.14 -11.62 4.47
CA GLN A 241 -7.65 -12.10 5.76
C GLN A 241 -9.17 -12.26 5.78
N THR A 242 -9.89 -11.42 5.03
CA THR A 242 -11.34 -11.53 4.91
C THR A 242 -11.69 -12.80 4.16
N ASP A 243 -11.00 -13.10 3.07
CA ASP A 243 -11.20 -14.33 2.30
C ASP A 243 -11.01 -15.58 3.17
N GLU A 244 -9.85 -15.69 3.84
CA GLU A 244 -9.55 -16.78 4.79
C GLU A 244 -10.59 -16.87 5.92
N PHE A 245 -11.03 -15.74 6.45
CA PHE A 245 -12.03 -15.68 7.52
C PHE A 245 -13.39 -16.21 7.05
N PHE A 246 -13.83 -15.83 5.85
CA PHE A 246 -15.09 -16.32 5.32
C PHE A 246 -15.05 -17.83 5.04
N GLU A 247 -13.93 -18.35 4.56
CA GLU A 247 -13.76 -19.78 4.32
C GLU A 247 -13.63 -20.61 5.61
N ALA A 248 -12.77 -20.19 6.54
CA ALA A 248 -12.42 -20.99 7.72
C ALA A 248 -13.38 -20.81 8.90
N VAL A 249 -14.05 -19.66 9.02
CA VAL A 249 -14.88 -19.32 10.20
C VAL A 249 -16.35 -19.13 9.82
N VAL A 250 -16.64 -18.31 8.80
CA VAL A 250 -18.02 -17.97 8.46
C VAL A 250 -18.74 -19.15 7.81
N ALA A 251 -18.10 -19.82 6.85
CA ALA A 251 -18.72 -20.93 6.12
C ALA A 251 -19.15 -22.10 7.02
N PRO A 252 -18.34 -22.55 8.01
CA PRO A 252 -18.79 -23.57 8.97
C PRO A 252 -19.90 -23.08 9.91
N ALA A 253 -19.90 -21.79 10.28
CA ALA A 253 -20.87 -21.23 11.23
C ALA A 253 -22.24 -20.93 10.60
N PHE A 254 -22.31 -20.72 9.28
CA PHE A 254 -23.52 -20.30 8.57
C PHE A 254 -23.86 -21.23 7.39
N PRO A 255 -24.53 -22.37 7.65
CA PRO A 255 -25.02 -23.25 6.59
C PRO A 255 -26.14 -22.61 5.74
N GLU A 256 -26.80 -21.56 6.26
CA GLU A 256 -27.77 -20.73 5.53
C GLU A 256 -27.31 -19.26 5.49
N THR A 257 -27.20 -18.70 4.29
CA THR A 257 -26.58 -17.38 4.08
C THR A 257 -27.53 -16.20 4.22
N ALA A 258 -28.84 -16.42 4.21
CA ALA A 258 -29.83 -15.34 4.32
C ALA A 258 -29.68 -14.53 5.62
N PHE A 259 -29.31 -15.19 6.71
CA PHE A 259 -29.03 -14.51 7.97
C PHE A 259 -27.70 -13.74 7.92
N LEU A 260 -26.67 -14.30 7.29
CA LEU A 260 -25.38 -13.66 7.12
C LEU A 260 -25.49 -12.35 6.33
N HIS A 261 -26.32 -12.30 5.28
CA HIS A 261 -26.62 -11.05 4.57
C HIS A 261 -27.22 -10.00 5.51
N LYS A 262 -28.23 -10.36 6.32
CA LYS A 262 -28.83 -9.44 7.29
C LYS A 262 -27.84 -8.97 8.36
N LEU A 263 -26.94 -9.86 8.82
CA LEU A 263 -25.90 -9.51 9.76
C LEU A 263 -24.94 -8.47 9.17
N ILE A 264 -24.50 -8.68 7.91
CA ILE A 264 -23.64 -7.73 7.19
C ILE A 264 -24.31 -6.36 7.08
N ASP A 265 -25.58 -6.32 6.64
CA ASP A 265 -26.33 -5.06 6.52
C ASP A 265 -26.45 -4.34 7.87
N ASN A 266 -26.81 -5.06 8.93
CA ASN A 266 -26.92 -4.49 10.27
C ASN A 266 -25.59 -3.90 10.76
N ILE A 267 -24.46 -4.60 10.55
CA ILE A 267 -23.14 -4.12 10.95
C ILE A 267 -22.78 -2.85 10.18
N ILE A 268 -22.92 -2.85 8.86
CA ILE A 268 -22.56 -1.69 8.02
C ILE A 268 -23.45 -0.49 8.36
N ASP A 269 -24.75 -0.69 8.52
CA ASP A 269 -25.68 0.38 8.84
C ASP A 269 -25.43 0.97 10.23
N ASN A 270 -25.10 0.14 11.23
CA ASN A 270 -24.80 0.62 12.58
C ASN A 270 -23.50 1.42 12.62
N VAL A 271 -22.41 0.88 12.04
CA VAL A 271 -21.14 1.61 11.93
C VAL A 271 -21.29 2.88 11.09
N GLY A 272 -22.15 2.85 10.07
CA GLY A 272 -22.49 4.03 9.26
C GLY A 272 -23.28 5.10 10.03
N LYS A 273 -24.14 4.71 10.98
CA LYS A 273 -25.01 5.60 11.78
C LYS A 273 -24.32 6.22 12.99
N ASP A 274 -23.31 5.57 13.55
CA ASP A 274 -22.50 6.14 14.66
C ASP A 274 -21.82 7.48 14.29
N LYS A 275 -21.82 7.83 12.99
CA LYS A 275 -21.40 9.11 12.43
C LYS A 275 -22.25 10.32 12.84
N VAL A 276 -23.48 10.12 13.33
CA VAL A 276 -24.38 11.25 13.68
C VAL A 276 -24.25 11.67 15.15
N ASN A 277 -23.82 10.79 16.06
CA ASN A 277 -24.07 11.02 17.49
C ASN A 277 -22.88 11.04 18.46
N ASN A 278 -21.65 10.63 18.13
CA ASN A 278 -20.61 10.55 19.18
C ASN A 278 -19.26 11.17 18.84
N ALA A 279 -19.15 12.45 19.21
CA ALA A 279 -17.92 13.03 19.73
C ALA A 279 -17.79 12.71 21.24
N HIS A 280 -17.61 11.45 21.62
CA HIS A 280 -17.04 11.01 22.91
C HIS A 280 -16.79 9.50 22.84
N GLY A 281 -15.51 9.10 22.85
CA GLY A 281 -15.12 7.70 22.76
C GLY A 281 -15.35 6.96 24.07
N VAL A 282 -15.85 5.72 23.98
CA VAL A 282 -15.64 4.66 24.99
C VAL A 282 -15.74 3.29 24.31
N ASN A 283 -14.84 2.36 24.70
CA ASN A 283 -14.95 0.92 24.49
C ASN A 283 -16.35 0.40 24.88
N GLY A 284 -17.12 -0.08 23.90
CA GLY A 284 -18.45 -0.65 24.13
C GLY A 284 -18.54 -2.09 23.66
N SER A 285 -18.74 -3.02 24.60
CA SER A 285 -19.26 -4.36 24.30
C SER A 285 -20.61 -4.20 23.59
N TYR A 286 -20.72 -4.67 22.35
CA TYR A 286 -21.91 -4.53 21.53
C TYR A 286 -23.02 -5.49 22.02
N ASN A 287 -23.91 -4.99 22.86
CA ASN A 287 -25.21 -5.64 23.07
C ASN A 287 -26.10 -5.33 21.87
N ILE A 288 -26.29 -6.33 21.01
CA ILE A 288 -27.44 -6.36 20.09
C ILE A 288 -28.67 -6.51 20.99
N SER A 289 -29.20 -5.38 21.45
CA SER A 289 -30.49 -5.33 22.13
C SER A 289 -31.57 -5.66 21.10
N THR A 290 -32.00 -6.91 21.10
CA THR A 290 -33.25 -7.34 20.47
C THR A 290 -34.36 -6.44 20.98
N ALA A 291 -35.00 -5.69 20.08
CA ALA A 291 -36.19 -4.94 20.39
C ALA A 291 -37.27 -5.94 20.87
N ASN A 292 -37.69 -5.79 22.13
CA ASN A 292 -38.83 -6.48 22.68
C ASN A 292 -40.10 -6.05 21.91
N GLY A 293 -40.73 -6.99 21.21
CA GLY A 293 -42.02 -6.74 20.58
C GLY A 293 -42.51 -7.81 19.61
N GLN A 294 -42.95 -8.94 20.16
CA GLN A 294 -43.93 -9.89 19.61
C GLN A 294 -43.51 -10.93 18.54
N ASN A 295 -43.45 -12.17 19.04
CA ASN A 295 -43.98 -13.43 18.50
C ASN A 295 -43.54 -13.93 17.12
N GLY A 296 -42.71 -14.98 17.15
CA GLY A 296 -42.73 -16.07 16.17
C GLY A 296 -41.40 -16.30 15.46
N ASN A 297 -40.77 -17.44 15.79
CA ASN A 297 -39.63 -18.09 15.13
C ASN A 297 -38.22 -17.51 15.29
N GLY A 298 -37.45 -18.17 16.18
CA GLY A 298 -36.02 -18.42 15.98
C GLY A 298 -35.06 -17.25 16.25
N SER A 299 -34.89 -16.87 17.51
CA SER A 299 -33.74 -16.04 17.93
C SER A 299 -32.47 -16.89 17.85
N TRP A 300 -31.88 -17.00 16.66
CA TRP A 300 -30.55 -17.57 16.49
C TRP A 300 -29.53 -16.61 17.11
N LEU A 301 -28.76 -17.10 18.09
CA LEU A 301 -27.63 -16.38 18.66
C LEU A 301 -26.59 -16.17 17.56
N VAL A 302 -26.27 -14.92 17.24
CA VAL A 302 -25.19 -14.60 16.30
C VAL A 302 -23.88 -15.10 16.91
N PRO A 303 -23.11 -15.97 16.24
CA PRO A 303 -21.80 -16.40 16.74
C PRO A 303 -20.89 -15.17 16.91
N GLN A 304 -20.43 -14.94 18.14
CA GLN A 304 -19.55 -13.81 18.47
C GLN A 304 -18.23 -13.87 17.69
N GLU A 305 -17.80 -15.09 17.37
CA GLU A 305 -16.62 -15.40 16.53
C GLU A 305 -16.76 -14.85 15.11
N VAL A 306 -17.98 -14.65 14.61
CA VAL A 306 -18.23 -14.05 13.29
C VAL A 306 -18.53 -12.56 13.40
N SER A 307 -19.40 -12.15 14.31
CA SER A 307 -19.84 -10.75 14.40
C SER A 307 -18.72 -9.80 14.83
N SER A 308 -17.84 -10.22 15.75
CA SER A 308 -16.78 -9.36 16.27
C SER A 308 -15.69 -9.04 15.24
N PRO A 309 -15.07 -10.01 14.54
CA PRO A 309 -14.11 -9.71 13.47
C PRO A 309 -14.72 -8.89 12.32
N LEU A 310 -15.95 -9.23 11.91
CA LEU A 310 -16.65 -8.50 10.85
C LEU A 310 -16.93 -7.04 11.24
N THR A 311 -17.37 -6.80 12.48
CA THR A 311 -17.57 -5.45 13.02
C THR A 311 -16.26 -4.68 13.07
N ARG A 312 -15.16 -5.32 13.54
CA ARG A 312 -13.83 -4.70 13.55
C ARG A 312 -13.35 -4.32 12.16
N PHE A 313 -13.54 -5.18 11.16
CA PHE A 313 -13.17 -4.90 9.77
C PHE A 313 -13.96 -3.73 9.19
N VAL A 314 -15.28 -3.76 9.30
CA VAL A 314 -16.16 -2.68 8.81
C VAL A 314 -15.84 -1.36 9.52
N THR A 315 -15.60 -1.40 10.83
CA THR A 315 -15.18 -0.23 11.61
C THR A 315 -13.85 0.31 11.14
N TYR A 316 -12.84 -0.56 10.96
CA TYR A 316 -11.52 -0.19 10.50
C TYR A 316 -11.59 0.57 9.17
N VAL A 317 -12.38 0.07 8.20
CA VAL A 317 -12.52 0.68 6.87
C VAL A 317 -13.34 1.97 6.94
N LEU A 318 -14.53 1.94 7.52
CA LEU A 318 -15.48 3.07 7.44
C LEU A 318 -15.20 4.22 8.39
N ASN A 319 -14.43 3.97 9.46
CA ASN A 319 -14.00 4.97 10.43
C ASN A 319 -12.52 5.34 10.28
N HIS A 320 -11.86 4.90 9.19
CA HIS A 320 -10.53 5.35 8.86
C HIS A 320 -10.50 6.88 8.70
N GLN A 321 -9.49 7.56 9.23
CA GLN A 321 -9.44 9.02 9.28
C GLN A 321 -9.60 9.67 7.89
N ALA A 322 -8.95 9.12 6.88
CA ALA A 322 -9.08 9.63 5.51
C ALA A 322 -10.48 9.41 4.93
N VAL A 323 -11.19 8.35 5.33
CA VAL A 323 -12.59 8.13 4.93
C VAL A 323 -13.47 9.17 5.62
N LEU A 324 -13.26 9.45 6.91
CA LEU A 324 -14.01 10.48 7.62
C LEU A 324 -13.81 11.88 7.02
N SER A 325 -12.59 12.18 6.56
CA SER A 325 -12.24 13.46 5.91
C SER A 325 -12.53 13.54 4.41
N ALA A 326 -12.97 12.45 3.77
CA ALA A 326 -13.33 12.42 2.34
C ALA A 326 -14.70 13.05 2.07
N SER A 327 -15.03 13.27 0.80
CA SER A 327 -16.34 13.78 0.37
C SER A 327 -17.48 12.82 0.72
N THR A 328 -18.70 13.35 0.87
CA THR A 328 -19.89 12.51 1.13
C THR A 328 -20.08 11.45 0.05
N TRP A 329 -19.91 11.82 -1.22
CA TRP A 329 -20.03 10.90 -2.34
C TRP A 329 -19.00 9.75 -2.29
N ASP A 330 -17.73 10.06 -2.03
CA ASP A 330 -16.68 9.03 -2.00
C ASP A 330 -16.88 8.06 -0.82
N ARG A 331 -17.33 8.58 0.33
CA ARG A 331 -17.70 7.76 1.51
C ARG A 331 -18.88 6.83 1.23
N GLU A 332 -19.93 7.34 0.59
CA GLU A 332 -21.09 6.55 0.22
C GLU A 332 -20.74 5.49 -0.83
N ASN A 333 -19.89 5.83 -1.80
CA ASN A 333 -19.38 4.87 -2.79
C ASN A 333 -18.61 3.74 -2.11
N LEU A 334 -17.68 4.07 -1.19
CA LEU A 334 -16.96 3.07 -0.41
C LEU A 334 -17.91 2.18 0.41
N CYS A 335 -18.90 2.75 1.09
CA CYS A 335 -19.87 1.99 1.85
C CYS A 335 -20.66 1.00 0.96
N ARG A 336 -21.06 1.43 -0.24
CA ARG A 336 -21.73 0.57 -1.22
C ARG A 336 -20.83 -0.56 -1.71
N ASP A 337 -19.60 -0.25 -2.11
CA ASP A 337 -18.68 -1.25 -2.66
C ASP A 337 -18.19 -2.24 -1.56
N LEU A 338 -18.01 -1.78 -0.32
CA LEU A 338 -17.71 -2.65 0.82
C LEU A 338 -18.86 -3.60 1.14
N ARG A 339 -20.11 -3.11 1.09
CA ARG A 339 -21.31 -3.94 1.26
C ARG A 339 -21.40 -5.00 0.16
N ALA A 340 -21.18 -4.62 -1.09
CA ALA A 340 -21.16 -5.55 -2.22
C ALA A 340 -20.10 -6.65 -2.03
N PHE A 341 -18.88 -6.27 -1.61
CA PHE A 341 -17.80 -7.21 -1.33
C PHE A 341 -18.16 -8.25 -0.26
N LEU A 342 -18.67 -7.82 0.90
CA LEU A 342 -19.04 -8.74 1.98
C LEU A 342 -20.24 -9.64 1.60
N HIS A 343 -21.23 -9.11 0.86
CA HIS A 343 -22.32 -9.92 0.36
C HIS A 343 -21.89 -10.91 -0.72
N ALA A 344 -20.87 -10.59 -1.52
CA ALA A 344 -20.34 -11.50 -2.51
C ALA A 344 -19.68 -12.71 -1.84
N HIS A 345 -18.89 -12.50 -0.77
CA HIS A 345 -18.39 -13.60 0.05
C HIS A 345 -19.53 -14.45 0.64
N ALA A 346 -20.54 -13.82 1.25
CA ALA A 346 -21.71 -14.54 1.78
C ALA A 346 -22.44 -15.36 0.71
N THR A 347 -22.58 -14.80 -0.50
CA THR A 347 -23.18 -15.48 -1.65
C THR A 347 -22.33 -16.69 -2.05
N GLN A 348 -21.01 -16.52 -2.17
CA GLN A 348 -20.09 -17.58 -2.55
C GLN A 348 -20.06 -18.70 -1.51
N THR A 349 -20.09 -18.39 -0.21
CA THR A 349 -20.22 -19.39 0.85
C THR A 349 -21.44 -20.29 0.62
N GLY A 350 -22.60 -19.69 0.30
CA GLY A 350 -23.83 -20.45 0.03
C GLY A 350 -23.76 -21.27 -1.26
N GLU A 351 -23.14 -20.71 -2.31
CA GLU A 351 -22.91 -21.43 -3.56
C GLU A 351 -21.98 -22.63 -3.34
N ASN A 352 -20.88 -22.47 -2.58
CA ASN A 352 -19.94 -23.53 -2.22
C ASN A 352 -20.62 -24.64 -1.41
N SER A 353 -21.39 -24.29 -0.37
CA SER A 353 -22.13 -25.29 0.43
C SER A 353 -23.14 -26.07 -0.41
N ARG A 354 -23.75 -25.42 -1.41
CA ARG A 354 -24.70 -26.07 -2.32
C ARG A 354 -23.98 -27.00 -3.30
N PHE A 355 -22.85 -26.59 -3.85
CA PHE A 355 -22.05 -27.43 -4.76
C PHE A 355 -21.42 -28.63 -4.04
N ALA A 356 -20.97 -28.47 -2.79
CA ALA A 356 -20.42 -29.56 -1.98
C ALA A 356 -21.44 -30.67 -1.68
N LYS A 357 -22.76 -30.37 -1.73
CA LYS A 357 -23.84 -31.35 -1.52
C LYS A 357 -24.21 -32.13 -2.78
N GLN A 358 -23.67 -31.76 -3.95
CA GLN A 358 -23.88 -32.52 -5.18
C GLN A 358 -22.91 -33.70 -5.22
N GLU A 359 -23.41 -34.91 -5.43
CA GLU A 359 -22.52 -36.02 -5.77
C GLU A 359 -21.96 -35.81 -7.19
N PRO A 360 -20.65 -35.97 -7.42
CA PRO A 360 -20.06 -35.76 -8.73
C PRO A 360 -20.58 -36.82 -9.71
N GLN A 361 -21.54 -36.43 -10.55
CA GLN A 361 -22.02 -37.27 -11.65
C GLN A 361 -21.01 -37.25 -12.80
N SER A 362 -20.00 -38.11 -12.71
CA SER A 362 -19.07 -38.55 -13.79
C SER A 362 -18.40 -37.48 -14.67
N SER A 363 -18.54 -36.20 -14.37
CA SER A 363 -17.99 -35.06 -15.09
C SER A 363 -18.08 -33.86 -14.15
N ASP A 364 -17.13 -32.93 -14.23
CA ASP A 364 -17.03 -31.71 -13.39
C ASP A 364 -18.17 -30.68 -13.65
N VAL A 365 -19.40 -31.15 -13.88
CA VAL A 365 -20.55 -30.33 -14.26
C VAL A 365 -21.48 -30.16 -13.05
N TYR A 366 -21.43 -28.99 -12.43
CA TYR A 366 -22.37 -28.61 -11.36
C TYR A 366 -23.77 -28.34 -11.93
N THR A 367 -24.79 -28.98 -11.37
CA THR A 367 -26.18 -28.92 -11.89
C THR A 367 -27.07 -27.89 -11.19
N SER A 368 -26.75 -27.52 -9.95
CA SER A 368 -27.56 -26.57 -9.16
C SER A 368 -27.13 -25.10 -9.28
N THR A 369 -26.54 -24.69 -10.40
CA THR A 369 -26.12 -23.29 -10.59
C THR A 369 -27.36 -22.38 -10.68
N THR A 370 -27.32 -21.22 -10.01
CA THR A 370 -28.43 -20.25 -10.01
C THR A 370 -28.23 -19.13 -11.02
N ARG A 371 -27.09 -19.08 -11.70
CA ARG A 371 -26.70 -18.03 -12.65
C ARG A 371 -25.72 -18.57 -13.69
N SER A 372 -25.63 -17.88 -14.82
CA SER A 372 -24.62 -18.18 -15.84
C SER A 372 -23.21 -17.82 -15.35
N PHE A 373 -22.17 -18.47 -15.89
CA PHE A 373 -20.78 -18.12 -15.61
C PHE A 373 -20.47 -16.65 -15.89
N PHE A 374 -20.98 -16.10 -17.01
CA PHE A 374 -20.83 -14.69 -17.38
C PHE A 374 -21.35 -13.74 -16.30
N GLN A 375 -22.51 -14.05 -15.70
CA GLN A 375 -23.09 -13.26 -14.63
C GLN A 375 -22.32 -13.44 -13.33
N TRP A 376 -21.89 -14.66 -13.00
CA TRP A 376 -21.06 -14.94 -11.82
C TRP A 376 -19.77 -14.12 -11.84
N VAL A 377 -19.02 -14.18 -12.95
CA VAL A 377 -17.76 -13.43 -13.13
C VAL A 377 -17.95 -11.92 -12.97
N ARG A 378 -19.09 -11.36 -13.37
CA ARG A 378 -19.39 -9.91 -13.24
C ARG A 378 -20.11 -9.51 -11.95
N THR A 379 -20.43 -10.46 -11.08
CA THR A 379 -21.12 -10.21 -9.81
C THR A 379 -20.32 -10.86 -8.69
N THR A 380 -20.74 -12.03 -8.17
CA THR A 380 -20.07 -12.73 -7.07
C THR A 380 -18.56 -12.82 -7.27
N GLY A 381 -18.11 -13.33 -8.43
CA GLY A 381 -16.70 -13.53 -8.77
C GLY A 381 -15.89 -12.23 -8.70
N ALA A 382 -16.36 -11.19 -9.39
CA ALA A 382 -15.74 -9.87 -9.33
C ALA A 382 -15.82 -9.27 -7.91
N ASP A 383 -17.02 -9.21 -7.33
CA ASP A 383 -17.28 -8.47 -6.10
C ASP A 383 -16.61 -9.07 -4.87
N HIS A 384 -16.40 -10.39 -4.81
CA HIS A 384 -15.66 -11.02 -3.71
C HIS A 384 -14.15 -10.78 -3.83
N VAL A 385 -13.66 -10.33 -4.99
CA VAL A 385 -12.27 -9.89 -5.12
C VAL A 385 -12.22 -8.46 -4.60
N ALA A 386 -11.33 -8.21 -3.65
CA ALA A 386 -11.22 -6.95 -2.91
C ALA A 386 -10.96 -5.68 -3.77
N CYS A 387 -10.94 -5.77 -5.10
CA CYS A 387 -10.62 -4.70 -6.04
C CYS A 387 -11.56 -3.49 -5.92
N ALA A 388 -12.88 -3.69 -6.02
CA ALA A 388 -13.82 -2.56 -6.11
C ALA A 388 -13.83 -1.68 -4.86
N TYR A 389 -13.98 -2.29 -3.68
CA TYR A 389 -13.98 -1.54 -2.43
C TYR A 389 -12.61 -0.94 -2.13
N SER A 390 -11.51 -1.61 -2.51
CA SER A 390 -10.17 -1.07 -2.34
C SER A 390 -9.94 0.18 -3.18
N LEU A 391 -10.44 0.20 -4.42
CA LEU A 391 -10.37 1.38 -5.27
C LEU A 391 -11.26 2.51 -4.73
N ALA A 392 -12.45 2.20 -4.21
CA ALA A 392 -13.29 3.18 -3.53
C ALA A 392 -12.60 3.78 -2.29
N PHE A 393 -11.86 2.96 -1.52
CA PHE A 393 -11.06 3.44 -0.40
C PHE A 393 -9.91 4.35 -0.87
N ALA A 394 -9.23 4.00 -1.96
CA ALA A 394 -8.23 4.87 -2.58
C ALA A 394 -8.81 6.23 -3.00
N PHE A 395 -10.06 6.27 -3.48
CA PHE A 395 -10.74 7.54 -3.75
C PHE A 395 -10.98 8.36 -2.48
N CYS A 396 -11.32 7.73 -1.35
CA CYS A 396 -11.37 8.42 -0.06
C CYS A 396 -10.00 8.99 0.34
N LEU A 397 -8.91 8.24 0.15
CA LEU A 397 -7.54 8.73 0.41
C LEU A 397 -7.24 9.99 -0.43
N ILE A 398 -7.54 9.95 -1.73
CA ILE A 398 -7.32 11.07 -2.65
C ILE A 398 -8.21 12.27 -2.28
N SER A 399 -9.50 12.01 -2.03
CA SER A 399 -10.46 13.03 -1.63
C SER A 399 -9.98 13.80 -0.40
N SER A 400 -9.54 13.07 0.64
CA SER A 400 -9.05 13.66 1.89
C SER A 400 -7.73 14.41 1.72
N SER A 401 -6.77 13.85 1.00
CA SER A 401 -5.38 14.35 1.00
C SER A 401 -5.09 15.38 -0.09
N LEU A 402 -5.65 15.20 -1.29
CA LEU A 402 -5.36 16.04 -2.45
C LEU A 402 -6.50 17.02 -2.74
N ASN A 403 -7.75 16.61 -2.50
CA ASN A 403 -8.93 17.40 -2.85
C ASN A 403 -9.57 18.12 -1.66
N LEU A 404 -8.95 18.10 -0.47
CA LEU A 404 -9.42 18.77 0.75
C LEU A 404 -10.88 18.40 1.10
N GLY A 405 -11.22 17.12 0.98
CA GLY A 405 -12.55 16.57 1.24
C GLY A 405 -13.56 16.78 0.11
N LYS A 406 -13.15 17.29 -1.05
CA LYS A 406 -14.00 17.37 -2.25
C LYS A 406 -13.99 16.06 -3.03
N GLU A 407 -15.03 15.86 -3.83
CA GLU A 407 -15.18 14.67 -4.66
C GLU A 407 -13.97 14.47 -5.58
N VAL A 408 -13.52 13.22 -5.71
CA VAL A 408 -12.46 12.89 -6.70
C VAL A 408 -12.93 13.14 -8.13
N PHE A 409 -14.20 12.80 -8.38
CA PHE A 409 -14.83 12.90 -9.69
C PHE A 409 -16.08 13.79 -9.62
N PRO A 410 -15.96 15.12 -9.79
CA PRO A 410 -17.06 16.06 -9.55
C PRO A 410 -18.20 15.97 -10.57
N THR A 411 -17.97 15.45 -11.77
CA THR A 411 -18.99 15.40 -12.83
C THR A 411 -19.62 14.02 -12.98
N VAL A 412 -20.88 13.96 -13.40
CA VAL A 412 -21.60 12.71 -13.71
C VAL A 412 -20.81 11.85 -14.71
N LYS A 413 -20.24 12.46 -15.75
CA LYS A 413 -19.42 11.76 -16.75
C LYS A 413 -18.19 11.11 -16.12
N GLN A 414 -17.46 11.82 -15.26
CA GLN A 414 -16.30 11.27 -14.58
C GLN A 414 -16.70 10.13 -13.63
N LYS A 415 -17.80 10.30 -12.86
CA LYS A 415 -18.34 9.24 -11.98
C LYS A 415 -18.72 7.99 -12.77
N TYR A 416 -19.37 8.15 -13.91
CA TYR A 416 -19.72 7.04 -14.80
C TYR A 416 -18.48 6.31 -15.32
N LEU A 417 -17.49 7.04 -15.84
CA LEU A 417 -16.27 6.45 -16.37
C LEU A 417 -15.44 5.76 -15.28
N ALA A 418 -15.33 6.38 -14.10
CA ALA A 418 -14.67 5.78 -12.96
C ALA A 418 -15.36 4.47 -12.54
N ALA A 419 -16.69 4.47 -12.41
CA ALA A 419 -17.44 3.26 -12.09
C ALA A 419 -17.28 2.16 -13.15
N ALA A 420 -17.33 2.51 -14.44
CA ALA A 420 -17.13 1.57 -15.53
C ALA A 420 -15.71 0.96 -15.51
N ALA A 421 -14.69 1.79 -15.27
CA ALA A 421 -13.31 1.34 -15.12
C ALA A 421 -13.14 0.42 -13.91
N THR A 422 -13.70 0.79 -12.75
CA THR A 422 -13.70 -0.05 -11.54
C THR A 422 -14.30 -1.41 -11.85
N ARG A 423 -15.49 -1.47 -12.46
CA ARG A 423 -16.17 -2.74 -12.75
C ARG A 423 -15.39 -3.60 -13.73
N HIS A 424 -14.75 -3.00 -14.74
CA HIS A 424 -13.89 -3.72 -15.67
C HIS A 424 -12.66 -4.31 -14.98
N LEU A 425 -11.98 -3.53 -14.13
CA LEU A 425 -10.84 -4.00 -13.34
C LEU A 425 -11.24 -5.15 -12.43
N THR A 426 -12.33 -4.99 -11.68
CA THR A 426 -12.84 -6.02 -10.77
C THR A 426 -13.23 -7.32 -11.48
N THR A 427 -13.69 -7.25 -12.74
CA THR A 427 -14.00 -8.44 -13.56
C THR A 427 -12.72 -9.14 -14.08
N THR A 428 -11.60 -8.42 -14.14
CA THR A 428 -10.32 -8.92 -14.69
C THR A 428 -9.42 -9.51 -13.61
N CYS A 429 -9.57 -9.03 -12.37
CA CYS A 429 -8.95 -9.62 -11.18
C CYS A 429 -9.61 -10.97 -10.86
#